data_AF-A7TCG9-F1
#
_entry.id   AF-A7TCG9-F1
#
_cell.length_a   1.000
_cell.length_b   1.000
_cell.length_c   1.000
_cell.angle_alpha   90.00
_cell.angle_beta   90.00
_cell.angle_gamma   90.00
#
_symmetry.space_group_name_H-M   'P 1'
#
loop_
_entity.id
_entity.type
_entity.pdbx_description
1 polymer ?
#
loop_
_entity_poly.entity_id
_entity_poly.type
_entity_poly.pdbx_seq_one_letter_code
_entity_poly.pdbx_strand_id
1 'polypeptide(L)'
;MGPLHYSNGLVSRLTFSWLNPLIALNKRRPVEASDLPCFDNHGYECENLTEKLDSEWHREKANAERNARKPSMWKALFLMFSFQEYATLCTLMLTYSVTKTAIPYMLYCVLKELSEPSPQTNAALLLGAILCLYAGIESTCQTYIKYRAFLFAMRVRTALCGVIFKKVGVWGRVMATGYFNSPGNGSKKNVDISILNEKFFWRMR
;
A
#
# COMPACT_ATOMS: atom_id res chain seq x y z
N MET A 1 -0.27 18.40 -27.83
CA MET A 1 0.84 17.72 -27.10
C MET A 1 0.89 16.30 -27.60
N GLY A 2 1.99 15.91 -28.27
CA GLY A 2 2.10 14.60 -28.92
C GLY A 2 2.04 13.42 -27.94
N PRO A 3 1.69 12.22 -28.42
CA PRO A 3 1.55 11.04 -27.58
C PRO A 3 2.88 10.77 -26.87
N LEU A 4 2.83 10.68 -25.55
CA LEU A 4 3.95 10.26 -24.71
C LEU A 4 4.38 8.87 -25.20
N HIS A 5 5.50 8.81 -25.93
CA HIS A 5 6.10 7.57 -26.41
C HIS A 5 6.53 6.75 -25.20
N TYR A 6 5.61 5.93 -24.68
CA TYR A 6 5.87 5.02 -23.59
C TYR A 6 6.78 3.91 -24.13
N SER A 7 8.07 4.00 -23.83
CA SER A 7 9.02 2.94 -24.10
C SER A 7 8.57 1.68 -23.34
N ASN A 8 8.18 0.64 -24.08
CA ASN A 8 7.65 -0.62 -23.55
C ASN A 8 8.74 -1.61 -23.09
N GLY A 9 10.00 -1.18 -22.99
CA GLY A 9 11.11 -2.03 -22.57
C GLY A 9 11.07 -2.37 -21.08
N LEU A 10 11.58 -3.55 -20.70
CA LEU A 10 11.75 -3.95 -19.29
C LEU A 10 12.59 -2.94 -18.50
N VAL A 11 13.63 -2.38 -19.13
CA VAL A 11 14.48 -1.33 -18.53
C VAL A 11 13.68 -0.06 -18.24
N SER A 12 12.80 0.37 -19.15
CA SER A 12 11.94 1.54 -18.98
C SER A 12 10.97 1.38 -17.80
N ARG A 13 10.43 0.16 -17.62
CA ARG A 13 9.57 -0.17 -16.47
C ARG A 13 10.35 -0.18 -15.15
N LEU A 14 11.59 -0.68 -15.15
CA LEU A 14 12.45 -0.73 -13.97
C LEU A 14 12.95 0.65 -13.54
N THR A 15 13.29 1.51 -14.49
CA THR A 15 13.79 2.87 -14.21
C THR A 15 12.66 3.91 -14.07
N PHE A 16 11.40 3.47 -14.04
CA PHE A 16 10.22 4.35 -13.99
C PHE A 16 10.30 5.45 -15.07
N SER A 17 10.77 5.13 -16.27
CA SER A 17 10.97 6.11 -17.34
C SER A 17 9.69 6.83 -17.75
N TRP A 18 8.52 6.24 -17.46
CA TRP A 18 7.21 6.85 -17.63
C TRP A 18 6.98 8.09 -16.74
N LEU A 19 7.71 8.22 -15.63
CA LEU A 19 7.64 9.36 -14.73
C LEU A 19 8.47 10.55 -15.24
N ASN A 20 9.52 10.30 -16.04
CA ASN A 20 10.39 11.34 -16.60
C ASN A 20 9.64 12.48 -17.31
N PRO A 21 8.67 12.23 -18.21
CA PRO A 21 7.91 13.31 -18.84
C PRO A 21 7.06 14.11 -17.84
N LEU A 22 6.54 13.48 -16.79
CA LEU A 22 5.77 14.17 -15.74
C LEU A 22 6.67 15.11 -14.92
N ILE A 23 7.88 14.66 -14.59
CA ILE A 23 8.89 15.49 -13.91
C ILE A 23 9.32 16.67 -14.79
N ALA A 24 9.50 16.43 -16.09
CA ALA A 24 9.84 17.48 -17.04
C ALA A 24 8.71 18.53 -17.17
N LEU A 25 7.44 18.10 -17.10
CA LEU A 25 6.29 18.98 -17.09
C LEU A 25 6.26 19.88 -15.84
N ASN A 26 6.52 19.30 -14.66
CA ASN A 26 6.56 20.02 -13.39
C ASN A 26 7.61 21.15 -13.36
N LYS A 27 8.71 21.01 -14.13
CA LYS A 27 9.72 22.07 -14.26
C LYS A 27 9.24 23.29 -15.05
N ARG A 28 8.22 23.13 -15.90
CA ARG A 28 7.70 24.19 -16.78
C ARG A 28 6.43 24.82 -16.22
N ARG A 29 5.55 24.02 -15.64
CA ARG A 29 4.31 24.47 -14.99
C ARG A 29 3.99 23.57 -13.79
N PRO A 30 3.26 24.07 -12.78
CA PRO A 30 2.66 23.22 -11.75
C PRO A 30 1.82 22.12 -12.41
N VAL A 31 1.98 20.88 -11.96
CA VAL A 31 1.21 19.74 -12.47
C VAL A 31 -0.24 19.86 -12.01
N GLU A 32 -1.16 19.92 -12.97
CA GLU A 32 -2.60 19.93 -12.71
C GLU A 32 -3.17 18.51 -12.76
N ALA A 33 -4.33 18.28 -12.12
CA ALA A 33 -4.95 16.95 -12.05
C ALA A 33 -5.24 16.33 -13.44
N SER A 34 -5.51 17.16 -14.45
CA SER A 34 -5.74 16.75 -15.83
C SER A 34 -4.48 16.23 -16.55
N ASP A 35 -3.29 16.55 -16.03
CA ASP A 35 -2.01 16.11 -16.59
C ASP A 35 -1.56 14.75 -16.04
N LEU A 36 -2.18 14.27 -14.96
CA LEU A 36 -1.90 12.95 -14.44
C LEU A 36 -2.57 11.89 -15.32
N PRO A 37 -1.89 10.76 -15.60
CA PRO A 37 -2.52 9.65 -16.27
C PRO A 37 -3.70 9.17 -15.40
N CYS A 38 -4.90 9.12 -15.99
CA CYS A 38 -6.02 8.44 -15.36
C CYS A 38 -5.64 6.98 -15.14
N PHE A 39 -5.60 6.56 -13.87
CA PHE A 39 -5.47 5.17 -13.50
C PHE A 39 -6.82 4.48 -13.75
N ASP A 40 -7.15 4.23 -15.02
CA ASP A 40 -8.40 3.60 -15.43
C ASP A 40 -8.32 2.08 -15.25
N ASN A 41 -8.02 1.66 -14.02
CA ASN A 41 -7.99 0.26 -13.64
C ASN A 41 -9.01 0.07 -12.52
N HIS A 42 -10.18 -0.47 -12.89
CA HIS A 42 -11.29 -0.80 -11.99
C HIS A 42 -10.87 -1.54 -10.71
N GLY A 43 -9.74 -2.26 -10.74
CA GLY A 43 -9.17 -2.93 -9.56
C GLY A 43 -8.61 -2.01 -8.46
N TYR A 44 -8.45 -0.71 -8.73
CA TYR A 44 -7.95 0.31 -7.81
C TYR A 44 -9.02 1.33 -7.39
N GLU A 45 -10.22 1.26 -7.96
CA GLU A 45 -11.31 2.15 -7.61
C GLU A 45 -11.75 1.94 -6.15
N CYS A 46 -11.94 3.05 -5.45
CA CYS A 46 -12.32 3.03 -4.03
C CYS A 46 -13.63 2.26 -3.81
N GLU A 47 -14.61 2.42 -4.70
CA GLU A 47 -15.90 1.74 -4.63
C GLU A 47 -15.75 0.22 -4.69
N ASN A 48 -15.08 -0.30 -5.72
CA ASN A 48 -14.82 -1.73 -5.88
C ASN A 48 -14.02 -2.31 -4.71
N LEU A 49 -12.97 -1.61 -4.26
CA LEU A 49 -12.18 -2.04 -3.09
C LEU A 49 -13.02 -2.07 -1.81
N THR A 50 -13.90 -1.10 -1.64
CA THR A 50 -14.80 -1.00 -0.49
C THR A 50 -15.85 -2.11 -0.52
N GLU A 51 -16.46 -2.35 -1.66
CA GLU A 51 -17.46 -3.42 -1.85
C GLU A 51 -16.86 -4.79 -1.59
N LYS A 52 -15.66 -5.05 -2.12
CA LYS A 52 -14.95 -6.31 -1.89
C LYS A 52 -14.62 -6.52 -0.42
N LEU A 53 -14.19 -5.47 0.29
CA LEU A 53 -13.94 -5.57 1.73
C LEU A 53 -15.24 -5.80 2.52
N ASP A 54 -16.33 -5.13 2.13
CA ASP A 54 -17.62 -5.26 2.80
C ASP A 54 -18.23 -6.65 2.59
N SER A 55 -18.16 -7.21 1.37
CA SER A 55 -18.61 -8.57 1.09
C SER A 55 -17.84 -9.61 1.91
N GLU A 56 -16.52 -9.44 2.02
CA GLU A 56 -15.67 -10.33 2.83
C GLU A 56 -15.93 -10.20 4.32
N TRP A 57 -16.23 -8.99 4.78
CA TRP A 57 -16.64 -8.74 6.15
C TRP A 57 -17.98 -9.42 6.48
N HIS A 58 -18.97 -9.36 5.58
CA HIS A 58 -20.23 -10.08 5.74
C HIS A 58 -20.03 -11.60 5.77
N ARG A 59 -19.17 -12.14 4.90
CA ARG A 59 -18.79 -13.56 4.90
C ARG A 59 -18.13 -13.98 6.21
N GLU A 60 -17.21 -13.17 6.71
CA GLU A 60 -16.53 -13.41 7.98
C GLU A 60 -17.47 -13.35 9.18
N LYS A 61 -18.47 -12.45 9.19
CA LYS A 61 -19.52 -12.44 10.23
C LYS A 61 -20.34 -13.72 10.23
N ALA A 62 -20.87 -14.14 9.08
CA ALA A 62 -21.66 -15.36 8.97
C ALA A 62 -20.84 -16.59 9.41
N ASN A 63 -19.56 -16.62 9.07
CA ASN A 63 -18.65 -17.67 9.51
C ASN A 63 -18.33 -17.59 11.01
N ALA A 64 -18.25 -16.40 11.59
CA ALA A 64 -18.01 -16.19 13.01
C ALA A 64 -19.22 -16.64 13.85
N GLU A 65 -20.43 -16.31 13.40
CA GLU A 65 -21.69 -16.75 14.00
C GLU A 65 -21.81 -18.28 14.01
N ARG A 66 -21.52 -18.93 12.88
CA ARG A 66 -21.53 -20.42 12.79
C ARG A 66 -20.55 -21.10 13.73
N ASN A 67 -19.42 -20.46 14.01
CA ASN A 67 -18.35 -21.03 14.84
C ASN A 67 -18.36 -20.48 16.27
N ALA A 68 -19.43 -19.79 16.70
CA ALA A 68 -19.56 -19.15 18.01
C ALA A 68 -18.33 -18.31 18.42
N ARG A 69 -17.70 -17.65 17.45
CA ARG A 69 -16.48 -16.86 17.64
C ARG A 69 -16.73 -15.39 17.33
N LYS A 70 -15.85 -14.52 17.83
CA LYS A 70 -15.89 -13.10 17.50
C LYS A 70 -15.43 -12.85 16.05
N PRO A 71 -16.15 -12.04 15.25
CA PRO A 71 -15.70 -11.68 13.91
C PRO A 71 -14.48 -10.75 13.98
N SER A 72 -13.48 -11.00 13.13
CA SER A 72 -12.26 -10.18 13.08
C SER A 72 -12.13 -9.44 11.75
N MET A 73 -12.04 -8.11 11.81
CA MET A 73 -11.85 -7.26 10.63
C MET A 73 -10.54 -7.58 9.92
N TRP A 74 -9.48 -7.91 10.66
CA TRP A 74 -8.19 -8.31 10.09
C TRP A 74 -8.34 -9.55 9.22
N LYS A 75 -9.15 -10.53 9.65
CA LYS A 75 -9.39 -11.75 8.88
C LYS A 75 -10.15 -11.46 7.59
N ALA A 76 -11.16 -10.59 7.63
CA ALA A 76 -11.86 -10.14 6.43
C ALA A 76 -10.92 -9.38 5.46
N LEU A 77 -10.01 -8.55 6.00
CA LEU A 77 -9.01 -7.85 5.20
C LEU A 77 -8.03 -8.82 4.53
N PHE A 78 -7.58 -9.87 5.22
CA PHE A 78 -6.73 -10.90 4.62
C PHE A 78 -7.47 -11.73 3.56
N LEU A 79 -8.76 -11.99 3.75
CA LEU A 79 -9.60 -12.72 2.80
C LEU A 79 -9.91 -11.92 1.52
N MET A 80 -9.79 -10.59 1.56
CA MET A 80 -9.99 -9.70 0.41
C MET A 80 -8.95 -9.93 -0.70
N PHE A 81 -7.75 -10.38 -0.35
CA PHE A 81 -6.65 -10.60 -1.28
C PHE A 81 -6.52 -12.08 -1.66
N SER A 82 -6.16 -12.34 -2.91
CA SER A 82 -5.92 -13.71 -3.36
C SER A 82 -4.63 -14.26 -2.74
N PHE A 83 -4.58 -15.57 -2.51
CA PHE A 83 -3.37 -16.24 -1.99
C PHE A 83 -2.11 -15.91 -2.81
N GLN A 84 -2.26 -15.75 -4.13
CA GLN A 84 -1.18 -15.35 -5.03
C GLN A 84 -0.62 -13.94 -4.73
N GLU A 85 -1.46 -12.96 -4.37
CA GLU A 85 -1.01 -11.61 -4.02
C GLU A 85 -0.21 -11.64 -2.71
N TYR A 86 -0.69 -12.41 -1.73
CA TYR A 86 0.00 -12.60 -0.47
C TYR A 86 1.34 -13.31 -0.65
N ALA A 87 1.36 -14.43 -1.38
CA ALA A 87 2.59 -15.16 -1.71
C ALA A 87 3.60 -14.25 -2.40
N THR A 88 3.15 -13.44 -3.36
CA THR A 88 4.01 -12.45 -4.04
C THR A 88 4.61 -11.46 -3.04
N LEU A 89 3.82 -10.89 -2.13
CA LEU A 89 4.33 -9.97 -1.12
C LEU A 89 5.33 -10.62 -0.16
N CYS A 90 5.03 -11.82 0.33
CA CYS A 90 5.94 -12.57 1.20
C CYS A 90 7.26 -12.87 0.49
N THR A 91 7.22 -13.35 -0.76
CA THR A 91 8.43 -13.58 -1.55
C THR A 91 9.23 -12.30 -1.74
N LEU A 92 8.57 -11.18 -2.08
CA LEU A 92 9.25 -9.88 -2.25
C LEU A 92 9.91 -9.40 -0.94
N MET A 93 9.25 -9.57 0.21
CA MET A 93 9.80 -9.23 1.51
C MET A 93 10.99 -10.11 1.90
N LEU A 94 10.91 -11.41 1.64
CA LEU A 94 12.01 -12.34 1.88
C LEU A 94 13.23 -12.00 1.01
N THR A 95 13.02 -11.76 -0.29
CA THR A 95 14.08 -11.32 -1.19
C THR A 95 14.73 -10.03 -0.72
N TYR A 96 13.93 -9.04 -0.30
CA TYR A 96 14.45 -7.78 0.24
C TYR A 96 15.37 -8.01 1.45
N SER A 97 14.93 -8.82 2.42
CA SER A 97 15.70 -9.11 3.63
C SER A 97 17.00 -9.85 3.33
N VAL A 98 16.96 -10.86 2.47
CA VAL A 98 18.15 -11.64 2.08
C VAL A 98 19.17 -10.74 1.38
N THR A 99 18.72 -9.94 0.42
CA THR A 99 19.61 -9.04 -0.33
C THR A 99 20.25 -7.98 0.56
N LYS A 100 19.52 -7.44 1.54
CA LYS A 100 20.08 -6.47 2.51
C LYS A 100 21.18 -7.07 3.38
N THR A 101 21.08 -8.35 3.73
CA THR A 101 22.10 -9.06 4.51
C THR A 101 23.32 -9.43 3.66
N ALA A 102 23.16 -9.63 2.35
CA ALA A 102 24.25 -10.03 1.45
C ALA A 102 25.26 -8.90 1.16
N ILE A 103 24.81 -7.64 1.13
CA ILE A 103 25.68 -6.47 0.87
C ILE A 103 26.87 -6.36 1.83
N PRO A 104 26.70 -6.38 3.17
CA PRO A 104 27.83 -6.26 4.09
C PRO A 104 28.82 -7.43 3.97
N TYR A 105 28.33 -8.63 3.61
CA TYR A 105 29.21 -9.78 3.33
C TYR A 105 30.08 -9.54 2.10
N MET A 106 29.50 -9.05 1.01
CA MET A 106 30.25 -8.70 -0.21
C MET A 106 31.26 -7.59 0.05
N LEU A 107 30.88 -6.59 0.85
CA LEU A 107 31.77 -5.50 1.27
C LEU A 107 32.97 -6.04 2.08
N TYR A 108 32.73 -6.99 2.98
CA TYR A 108 33.78 -7.64 3.76
C TYR A 108 34.81 -8.35 2.87
N CYS A 109 34.37 -9.07 1.84
CA CYS A 109 35.28 -9.72 0.89
C CYS A 109 36.18 -8.70 0.18
N VAL A 110 35.63 -7.56 -0.28
CA VAL A 110 36.43 -6.50 -0.91
C VAL A 110 37.45 -5.92 0.07
N LEU A 111 37.05 -5.66 1.32
CA LEU A 111 37.95 -5.14 2.36
C LEU A 111 39.07 -6.12 2.72
N LYS A 112 38.77 -7.42 2.72
CA LYS A 112 39.76 -8.47 2.99
C LYS A 112 40.87 -8.49 1.92
N GLU A 113 40.48 -8.44 0.65
CA GLU A 113 41.42 -8.42 -0.48
C GLU A 113 42.28 -7.14 -0.50
N LEU A 114 41.72 -6.01 -0.05
CA LEU A 114 42.46 -4.75 0.12
C LEU A 114 43.45 -4.76 1.29
N SER A 115 43.27 -5.66 2.26
CA SER A 115 44.10 -5.76 3.46
C SER A 115 45.31 -6.68 3.28
N GLU A 116 45.42 -7.42 2.17
CA GLU A 116 46.57 -8.29 1.91
C GLU A 116 47.85 -7.51 1.54
N PRO A 117 49.03 -7.98 1.98
CA PRO A 117 50.30 -7.25 1.84
C PRO A 117 50.83 -7.14 0.41
N SER A 118 50.33 -7.95 -0.55
CA SER A 118 50.63 -7.84 -1.98
C SER A 118 49.34 -7.71 -2.80
N PRO A 119 48.68 -6.54 -2.78
CA PRO A 119 47.39 -6.39 -3.41
C PRO A 119 47.54 -6.52 -4.94
N GLN A 120 46.93 -7.55 -5.53
CA GLN A 120 46.70 -7.57 -6.97
C GLN A 120 45.69 -6.46 -7.30
N THR A 121 46.19 -5.27 -7.66
CA THR A 121 45.38 -4.07 -7.90
C THR A 121 44.24 -4.34 -8.90
N ASN A 122 44.49 -5.20 -9.89
CA ASN A 122 43.47 -5.61 -10.87
C ASN A 122 42.33 -6.44 -10.25
N ALA A 123 42.63 -7.33 -9.30
CA ALA A 123 41.62 -8.17 -8.64
C ALA A 123 40.73 -7.33 -7.71
N ALA A 124 41.33 -6.43 -6.92
CA ALA A 124 40.59 -5.52 -6.06
C ALA A 124 39.70 -4.55 -6.87
N LEU A 125 40.20 -4.03 -8.00
CA LEU A 125 39.41 -3.19 -8.91
C LEU A 125 38.23 -3.94 -9.53
N LEU A 126 38.44 -5.19 -9.99
CA LEU A 126 37.38 -6.03 -10.54
C LEU A 126 36.30 -6.33 -9.49
N LEU A 127 36.70 -6.70 -8.26
CA LEU A 127 35.77 -6.96 -7.17
C LEU A 127 34.98 -5.70 -6.76
N GLY A 128 35.64 -4.55 -6.72
CA GLY A 128 34.99 -3.26 -6.48
C GLY A 128 33.96 -2.91 -7.57
N ALA A 129 34.31 -3.11 -8.85
CA ALA A 129 33.40 -2.90 -9.97
C ALA A 129 32.17 -3.83 -9.90
N ILE A 130 32.37 -5.11 -9.58
CA ILE A 130 31.28 -6.08 -9.39
C ILE A 130 30.38 -5.66 -8.23
N LEU A 131 30.95 -5.18 -7.11
CA LEU A 131 30.17 -4.68 -5.97
C LEU A 131 29.32 -3.47 -6.37
N CYS A 132 29.87 -2.51 -7.13
CA CYS A 132 29.13 -1.35 -7.61
C CYS A 132 27.96 -1.75 -8.53
N LEU A 133 28.20 -2.68 -9.46
CA LEU A 133 27.14 -3.20 -10.34
C LEU A 133 26.06 -3.92 -9.55
N TYR A 134 26.44 -4.78 -8.59
CA TYR A 134 25.52 -5.47 -7.70
C TYR A 134 24.66 -4.49 -6.90
N ALA A 135 25.27 -3.47 -6.30
CA ALA A 135 24.56 -2.45 -5.52
C ALA A 135 23.58 -1.63 -6.40
N GLY A 136 23.96 -1.31 -7.63
CA GLY A 136 23.06 -0.60 -8.56
C GLY A 136 21.83 -1.41 -8.95
N ILE A 137 22.03 -2.70 -9.27
CA ILE A 137 20.94 -3.64 -9.60
C ILE A 137 20.05 -3.85 -8.37
N GLU A 138 20.66 -4.06 -7.20
CA GLU A 138 19.96 -4.20 -5.92
C GLU A 138 19.04 -3.02 -5.64
N SER A 139 19.57 -1.80 -5.74
CA SER A 139 18.83 -0.57 -5.44
C SER A 139 17.61 -0.40 -6.35
N THR A 140 17.77 -0.72 -7.63
CA THR A 140 16.67 -0.69 -8.61
C THR A 140 15.60 -1.73 -8.27
N CYS A 141 16.01 -2.98 -8.01
CA CYS A 141 15.10 -4.06 -7.62
C CYS A 141 14.34 -3.72 -6.32
N GLN A 142 15.01 -3.13 -5.34
CA GLN A 142 14.38 -2.72 -4.09
C GLN A 142 13.37 -1.60 -4.27
N THR A 143 13.67 -0.63 -5.12
CA THR A 143 12.72 0.44 -5.45
C THR A 143 11.45 -0.14 -6.06
N TYR A 144 11.59 -1.13 -6.95
CA TYR A 144 10.45 -1.84 -7.52
C TYR A 144 9.66 -2.65 -6.47
N ILE A 145 10.34 -3.38 -5.58
CA ILE A 145 9.70 -4.12 -4.47
C ILE A 145 8.89 -3.16 -3.58
N LYS A 146 9.49 -2.04 -3.16
CA LYS A 146 8.85 -1.03 -2.33
C LYS A 146 7.63 -0.41 -3.02
N TYR A 147 7.75 -0.10 -4.31
CA TYR A 147 6.62 0.39 -5.10
C TYR A 147 5.44 -0.58 -5.07
N ARG A 148 5.69 -1.88 -5.28
CA ARG A 148 4.64 -2.91 -5.23
C ARG A 148 4.01 -3.04 -3.83
N ALA A 149 4.81 -2.99 -2.77
CA ALA A 149 4.32 -3.02 -1.40
C ALA A 149 3.48 -1.78 -1.05
N PHE A 150 3.89 -0.60 -1.53
CA PHE A 150 3.15 0.65 -1.32
C PHE A 150 1.79 0.63 -2.01
N LEU A 151 1.72 0.16 -3.26
CA LEU A 151 0.45 -0.02 -3.96
C LEU A 151 -0.51 -0.94 -3.20
N PHE A 152 0.01 -2.01 -2.60
CA PHE A 152 -0.81 -2.90 -1.78
C PHE A 152 -1.35 -2.20 -0.52
N ALA A 153 -0.48 -1.48 0.20
CA ALA A 153 -0.88 -0.71 1.38
C ALA A 153 -1.94 0.36 1.05
N MET A 154 -1.81 1.01 -0.11
CA MET A 154 -2.79 1.99 -0.59
C MET A 154 -4.16 1.36 -0.86
N ARG A 155 -4.22 0.16 -1.45
CA ARG A 155 -5.48 -0.57 -1.67
C ARG A 155 -6.15 -0.90 -0.34
N VAL A 156 -5.39 -1.41 0.64
CA VAL A 156 -5.87 -1.69 2.00
C VAL A 156 -6.44 -0.42 2.66
N ARG A 157 -5.67 0.67 2.65
CA ARG A 157 -6.08 1.95 3.24
C ARG A 157 -7.36 2.48 2.59
N THR A 158 -7.43 2.44 1.27
CA THR A 158 -8.59 2.93 0.50
C THR A 158 -9.86 2.14 0.83
N ALA A 159 -9.76 0.80 0.83
CA ALA A 159 -10.88 -0.07 1.20
C ALA A 159 -11.37 0.21 2.63
N LEU A 160 -10.44 0.33 3.59
CA LEU A 160 -10.76 0.60 4.98
C LEU A 160 -11.44 1.96 5.15
N CYS A 161 -10.89 3.01 4.54
CA CYS A 161 -11.49 4.34 4.56
C CYS A 161 -12.91 4.31 3.98
N GLY A 162 -13.12 3.68 2.82
CA GLY A 162 -14.44 3.60 2.21
C GLY A 162 -15.48 2.87 3.07
N VAL A 163 -15.10 1.78 3.74
CA VAL A 163 -15.99 1.08 4.69
C VAL A 163 -16.33 1.97 5.90
N ILE A 164 -15.35 2.69 6.45
CA ILE A 164 -15.57 3.63 7.56
C ILE A 164 -16.54 4.73 7.13
N PHE A 165 -16.33 5.34 5.96
CA PHE A 165 -17.20 6.40 5.44
C PHE A 165 -18.63 5.90 5.18
N LYS A 166 -18.81 4.72 4.56
CA LYS A 166 -20.14 4.11 4.37
C LYS A 166 -20.85 3.93 5.71
N LYS A 167 -20.16 3.44 6.73
CA LYS A 167 -20.74 3.28 8.07
C LYS A 167 -21.11 4.61 8.70
N VAL A 168 -20.18 5.56 8.78
CA VAL A 168 -20.41 6.89 9.39
C VAL A 168 -21.57 7.61 8.69
N GLY A 169 -21.65 7.53 7.36
CA GLY A 169 -22.76 8.11 6.58
C GLY A 169 -24.12 7.49 6.92
N VAL A 170 -24.19 6.18 7.16
CA VAL A 170 -25.43 5.52 7.63
C VAL A 170 -25.82 6.04 9.01
N TRP A 171 -24.88 6.14 9.96
CA TRP A 171 -25.15 6.67 11.30
C TRP A 171 -25.62 8.12 11.28
N GLY A 172 -25.00 8.97 10.46
CA GLY A 172 -25.43 10.35 10.28
C GLY A 172 -26.87 10.46 9.79
N ARG A 173 -27.24 9.63 8.80
CA ARG A 173 -28.64 9.55 8.32
C ARG A 173 -29.59 9.06 9.40
N VAL A 174 -29.25 7.97 10.10
CA VAL A 174 -30.09 7.43 11.19
C VAL A 174 -30.31 8.48 12.30
N MET A 175 -29.27 9.22 12.66
CA MET A 175 -29.40 10.31 13.64
C MET A 175 -30.27 11.43 13.09
N ALA A 176 -30.07 11.89 11.85
CA ALA A 176 -30.89 12.94 11.23
C ALA A 176 -32.39 12.55 11.17
N THR A 177 -32.70 11.29 10.80
CA THR A 177 -34.08 10.78 10.79
C THR A 177 -34.64 10.65 12.21
N GLY A 178 -33.82 10.23 13.19
CA GLY A 178 -34.20 10.17 14.61
C GLY A 178 -34.45 11.55 15.23
N TYR A 179 -33.73 12.59 14.80
CA TYR A 179 -33.99 13.98 15.17
C TYR A 179 -35.30 14.51 14.55
N PHE A 180 -35.56 14.18 13.28
CA PHE A 180 -36.78 14.62 12.58
C PHE A 180 -38.06 13.95 13.09
N ASN A 181 -37.98 12.69 13.52
CA ASN A 181 -39.14 11.94 14.03
C ASN A 181 -39.39 12.13 15.54
N SER A 182 -38.71 13.09 16.19
CA SER A 182 -39.00 13.43 17.58
C SER A 182 -40.26 14.30 17.64
N PRO A 183 -41.41 13.81 18.15
CA PRO A 183 -42.62 14.60 18.23
C PRO A 183 -42.35 15.78 19.15
N GLY A 184 -42.65 16.99 18.66
CA GLY A 184 -42.38 18.25 19.34
C GLY A 184 -42.89 18.23 20.78
N ASN A 185 -41.98 17.98 21.72
CA ASN A 185 -42.17 18.35 23.11
C ASN A 185 -40.89 19.05 23.56
N GLY A 186 -41.05 20.32 23.92
CA GLY A 186 -39.99 21.31 24.07
C GLY A 186 -39.06 21.08 25.26
N SER A 187 -38.31 19.98 25.25
CA SER A 187 -37.18 19.78 26.14
C SER A 187 -35.98 19.33 25.32
N LYS A 188 -35.06 20.28 25.08
CA LYS A 188 -33.74 20.04 24.48
C LYS A 188 -32.97 19.06 25.36
N LYS A 189 -33.19 17.76 25.19
CA LYS A 189 -32.29 16.73 25.69
C LYS A 189 -31.12 16.69 24.73
N ASN A 190 -30.04 17.37 25.09
CA ASN A 190 -28.73 17.18 24.46
C ASN A 190 -28.42 15.69 24.55
N VAL A 191 -28.49 14.98 23.42
CA VAL A 191 -27.95 13.63 23.32
C VAL A 191 -26.45 13.78 23.50
N ASP A 192 -25.97 13.41 24.67
CA ASP A 192 -24.60 13.61 25.10
C ASP A 192 -23.67 12.77 24.20
N ILE A 193 -22.91 13.45 23.34
CA ILE A 193 -22.01 12.85 22.33
C ILE A 193 -20.96 11.95 23.00
N SER A 194 -20.70 12.18 24.30
CA SER A 194 -19.84 11.36 25.17
C SER A 194 -20.29 9.90 25.27
N ILE A 195 -21.60 9.63 25.37
CA ILE A 195 -22.16 8.27 25.52
C ILE A 195 -22.02 7.46 24.22
N LEU A 196 -22.10 8.14 23.08
CA LEU A 196 -21.85 7.53 21.77
C LEU A 196 -20.37 7.21 21.57
N ASN A 197 -19.46 8.03 22.09
CA ASN A 197 -18.03 7.80 21.99
C ASN A 197 -17.56 6.62 22.86
N GLU A 198 -18.16 6.42 24.04
CA GLU A 198 -17.93 5.22 24.85
C GLU A 198 -18.43 3.95 24.16
N LYS A 199 -19.64 3.97 23.59
CA LYS A 199 -20.16 2.82 22.82
C LYS A 199 -19.38 2.55 21.54
N PHE A 200 -18.79 3.58 20.95
CA PHE A 200 -17.88 3.50 19.80
C PHE A 200 -16.58 2.78 20.17
N PHE A 201 -16.00 3.09 21.32
CA PHE A 201 -14.74 2.49 21.78
C PHE A 201 -14.90 1.00 22.16
N TRP A 202 -16.03 0.63 22.77
CA TRP A 202 -16.28 -0.76 23.18
C TRP A 202 -16.62 -1.73 22.04
N ARG A 203 -17.10 -1.23 20.89
CA ARG A 203 -17.54 -2.07 19.77
C ARG A 203 -16.47 -2.29 18.68
N MET A 204 -15.33 -1.62 18.81
CA MET A 204 -14.19 -1.71 17.89
C MET A 204 -13.05 -2.61 18.40
N ARG A 205 -13.11 -3.04 19.67
CA ARG A 205 -12.26 -4.10 20.23
C ARG A 205 -12.91 -5.47 20.05
#